data_AF-A0A3S5IXQ0-F1
#
_entry.id   AF-A0A3S5IXQ0-F1
#
_cell.length_a   1.000
_cell.length_b   1.000
_cell.length_c   1.000
_cell.angle_alpha   90.00
_cell.angle_beta   90.00
_cell.angle_gamma   90.00
#
_symmetry.space_group_name_H-M   'P 1'
#
loop_
_entity.id
_entity.type
_entity.pdbx_description
1 polymer ?
#
loop_
_entity_poly.entity_id
_entity_poly.type
_entity_poly.pdbx_seq_one_letter_code
_entity_poly.pdbx_strand_id
1 'polypeptide(L)'
;RFALTMWFSLQPPSAAAPPEHAQLQQWARDAIDAELSGAPHPPPPPPPPPPPARRRAAGGAAFGLKVGLGAQIVPGYELVKNWIGLNAKLDRADIVITGEGRFDASSLQGKGPGALALESIANGKQLFVFAGGLGELEKSDFPTDSTHAISPIGMPLAEALQSTGKNLHRAIESVFGTG
;
A
#
# COMPACT_ATOMS: atom_id res chain seq x y z
N ARG A 1 -11.66 11.75 18.25
CA ARG A 1 -12.38 12.03 16.97
C ARG A 1 -11.99 10.96 15.93
N PHE A 2 -12.87 10.52 15.02
CA PHE A 2 -12.60 9.35 14.13
C PHE A 2 -12.17 9.73 12.71
N ALA A 3 -11.37 8.86 12.07
CA ALA A 3 -11.04 8.91 10.64
C ALA A 3 -11.01 7.49 10.06
N LEU A 4 -11.68 7.29 8.91
CA LEU A 4 -11.74 6.03 8.17
C LEU A 4 -11.31 6.30 6.71
N THR A 5 -10.53 5.42 6.06
CA THR A 5 -10.17 5.60 4.65
C THR A 5 -9.94 4.26 3.92
N MET A 6 -10.61 4.09 2.77
CA MET A 6 -10.36 3.03 1.78
C MET A 6 -9.66 3.62 0.54
N TRP A 7 -8.91 2.79 -0.19
CA TRP A 7 -8.00 3.24 -1.27
C TRP A 7 -8.40 2.75 -2.67
N PHE A 8 -8.30 3.63 -3.67
CA PHE A 8 -7.93 3.34 -5.07
C PHE A 8 -7.67 4.66 -5.83
N SER A 9 -6.58 4.80 -6.59
CA SER A 9 -6.48 5.62 -7.83
C SER A 9 -5.09 5.49 -8.51
N LEU A 10 -5.01 5.90 -9.79
CA LEU A 10 -3.82 5.96 -10.66
C LEU A 10 -3.68 7.36 -11.29
N GLN A 11 -2.44 7.87 -11.42
CA GLN A 11 -1.85 8.71 -12.49
C GLN A 11 -0.66 9.57 -11.96
N PRO A 12 0.27 10.05 -12.81
CA PRO A 12 1.67 10.31 -12.40
C PRO A 12 2.12 11.79 -12.41
N PRO A 13 3.31 12.10 -11.85
CA PRO A 13 4.00 13.38 -12.04
C PRO A 13 5.38 13.27 -12.72
N SER A 14 5.92 14.44 -13.12
CA SER A 14 7.29 14.70 -13.60
C SER A 14 7.88 15.85 -12.75
N ALA A 15 9.18 16.19 -12.73
CA ALA A 15 10.33 15.84 -13.58
C ALA A 15 11.62 15.76 -12.70
N ALA A 16 12.84 15.53 -13.19
CA ALA A 16 13.36 15.31 -14.54
C ALA A 16 14.34 14.11 -14.54
N ALA A 17 15.31 14.01 -15.47
CA ALA A 17 16.18 12.82 -15.53
C ALA A 17 17.65 13.06 -16.03
N PRO A 18 18.63 12.24 -15.57
CA PRO A 18 20.05 12.24 -16.00
C PRO A 18 20.31 12.12 -17.52
N PRO A 19 21.52 12.42 -18.03
CA PRO A 19 21.82 12.35 -19.47
C PRO A 19 21.64 10.96 -20.10
N GLU A 20 21.91 9.88 -19.35
CA GLU A 20 21.59 8.50 -19.77
C GLU A 20 20.07 8.27 -19.93
N HIS A 21 19.25 8.94 -19.13
CA HIS A 21 17.80 8.94 -19.32
C HIS A 21 17.37 9.80 -20.52
N ALA A 22 18.13 10.81 -20.94
CA ALA A 22 17.79 11.59 -22.14
C ALA A 22 17.87 10.70 -23.41
N GLN A 23 18.87 9.81 -23.49
CA GLN A 23 18.99 8.85 -24.58
C GLN A 23 17.88 7.78 -24.55
N LEU A 24 17.53 7.28 -23.35
CA LEU A 24 16.38 6.37 -23.17
C LEU A 24 15.03 7.04 -23.48
N GLN A 25 14.85 8.31 -23.09
CA GLN A 25 13.64 9.08 -23.39
C GLN A 25 13.51 9.38 -24.88
N GLN A 26 14.62 9.66 -25.58
CA GLN A 26 14.55 9.85 -27.03
C GLN A 26 14.17 8.54 -27.73
N TRP A 27 14.85 7.43 -27.43
CA TRP A 27 14.45 6.12 -27.96
C TRP A 27 13.00 5.76 -27.64
N ALA A 28 12.51 6.05 -26.43
CA ALA A 28 11.12 5.78 -26.04
C ALA A 28 10.10 6.63 -26.82
N ARG A 29 10.45 7.87 -27.21
CA ARG A 29 9.62 8.69 -28.12
C ARG A 29 9.62 8.09 -29.53
N ASP A 30 10.80 7.83 -30.08
CA ASP A 30 10.98 7.27 -31.43
C ASP A 30 10.23 5.92 -31.58
N ALA A 31 10.22 5.12 -30.51
CA ALA A 31 9.43 3.89 -30.39
C ALA A 31 7.91 4.12 -30.44
N ILE A 32 7.40 5.07 -29.65
CA ILE A 32 5.96 5.41 -29.61
C ILE A 32 5.52 5.98 -30.96
N ASP A 33 6.31 6.84 -31.59
CA ASP A 33 6.01 7.42 -32.90
C ASP A 33 6.05 6.34 -34.00
N ALA A 34 6.93 5.35 -33.90
CA ALA A 34 6.96 4.19 -34.81
C ALA A 34 5.69 3.34 -34.70
N GLU A 35 5.26 3.00 -33.48
CA GLU A 35 4.02 2.23 -33.24
C GLU A 35 2.78 2.99 -33.75
N LEU A 36 2.69 4.31 -33.50
CA LEU A 36 1.57 5.14 -33.95
C LEU A 36 1.53 5.38 -35.47
N SER A 37 2.67 5.23 -36.16
CA SER A 37 2.77 5.37 -37.62
C SER A 37 2.83 4.04 -38.39
N GLY A 38 2.91 2.91 -37.69
CA GLY A 38 3.13 1.59 -38.28
C GLY A 38 4.53 1.38 -38.86
N ALA A 39 5.52 2.19 -38.45
CA ALA A 39 6.90 2.11 -38.91
C ALA A 39 7.70 1.03 -38.13
N PRO A 40 8.84 0.54 -38.68
CA PRO A 40 9.69 -0.41 -37.98
C PRO A 40 10.26 0.16 -36.69
N HIS A 41 10.10 -0.57 -35.59
CA HIS A 41 10.50 -0.13 -34.25
C HIS A 41 12.04 -0.05 -34.10
N PRO A 42 12.61 1.03 -33.52
CA PRO A 42 14.05 1.16 -33.34
C PRO A 42 14.59 0.16 -32.32
N PRO A 43 15.78 -0.44 -32.54
CA PRO A 43 16.36 -1.41 -31.60
C PRO A 43 16.66 -0.77 -30.24
N PRO A 44 16.37 -1.45 -29.11
CA PRO A 44 16.55 -0.88 -27.79
C PRO A 44 18.04 -0.67 -27.45
N PRO A 45 18.39 0.40 -26.71
CA PRO A 45 19.74 0.58 -26.19
C PRO A 45 20.10 -0.53 -25.18
N PRO A 46 21.40 -0.79 -24.96
CA PRO A 46 21.84 -1.82 -24.00
C PRO A 46 21.33 -1.52 -22.58
N PRO A 47 20.93 -2.53 -21.81
CA PRO A 47 20.37 -2.32 -20.48
C PRO A 47 21.43 -1.75 -19.51
N PRO A 48 21.06 -0.79 -18.64
CA PRO A 48 21.95 -0.33 -17.58
C PRO A 48 22.27 -1.47 -16.60
N PRO A 49 23.41 -1.41 -15.87
CA PRO A 49 23.78 -2.44 -14.91
C PRO A 49 22.69 -2.62 -13.85
N PRO A 50 22.40 -3.86 -13.41
CA PRO A 50 21.30 -4.13 -12.51
C PRO A 50 21.54 -3.50 -11.13
N PRO A 51 20.59 -2.71 -10.60
CA PRO A 51 20.67 -2.23 -9.22
C PRO A 51 20.52 -3.40 -8.22
N PRO A 52 21.05 -3.27 -6.99
CA PRO A 52 20.95 -4.32 -5.98
C PRO A 52 19.48 -4.69 -5.70
N ALA A 53 19.20 -6.00 -5.72
CA ALA A 53 17.84 -6.51 -5.86
C ALA A 53 16.93 -6.22 -4.66
N ARG A 54 15.80 -5.55 -4.92
CA ARG A 54 14.60 -5.57 -4.06
C ARG A 54 13.39 -5.99 -4.89
N ARG A 55 12.61 -6.96 -4.40
CA ARG A 55 11.56 -7.63 -5.18
C ARG A 55 10.26 -6.81 -5.23
N ARG A 56 9.88 -6.45 -6.47
CA ARG A 56 8.51 -6.48 -7.04
C ARG A 56 7.38 -5.77 -6.29
N ALA A 57 6.91 -4.67 -6.88
CA ALA A 57 5.48 -4.35 -6.98
C ALA A 57 5.11 -4.30 -8.48
N ALA A 58 3.94 -4.84 -8.85
CA ALA A 58 3.41 -4.95 -10.23
C ALA A 58 4.38 -5.50 -11.30
N GLY A 59 4.21 -6.77 -11.68
CA GLY A 59 5.09 -7.46 -12.63
C GLY A 59 5.25 -6.72 -13.97
N GLY A 60 6.48 -6.36 -14.32
CA GLY A 60 6.84 -5.69 -15.58
C GLY A 60 6.41 -4.22 -15.67
N ALA A 61 5.13 -3.93 -15.44
CA ALA A 61 4.52 -2.63 -15.69
C ALA A 61 5.17 -1.46 -14.93
N ALA A 62 5.42 -1.60 -13.62
CA ALA A 62 6.07 -0.53 -12.84
C ALA A 62 7.52 -0.26 -13.30
N PHE A 63 8.21 -1.29 -13.80
CA PHE A 63 9.54 -1.14 -14.39
C PHE A 63 9.46 -0.48 -15.77
N GLY A 64 8.51 -0.89 -16.62
CA GLY A 64 8.26 -0.29 -17.93
C GLY A 64 7.90 1.20 -17.84
N LEU A 65 7.02 1.58 -16.91
CA LEU A 65 6.70 2.99 -16.63
C LEU A 65 7.92 3.79 -16.17
N LYS A 66 8.77 3.19 -15.31
CA LYS A 66 10.00 3.84 -14.83
C LYS A 66 11.02 4.06 -15.95
N VAL A 67 11.22 3.08 -16.83
CA VAL A 67 12.24 3.14 -17.89
C VAL A 67 11.73 3.93 -19.10
N GLY A 68 10.50 3.65 -19.59
CA GLY A 68 9.95 4.26 -20.80
C GLY A 68 9.36 5.66 -20.60
N LEU A 69 8.78 5.96 -19.43
CA LEU A 69 8.14 7.25 -19.14
C LEU A 69 8.85 8.06 -18.03
N GLY A 70 9.97 7.56 -17.51
CA GLY A 70 10.70 8.22 -16.41
C GLY A 70 9.95 8.22 -15.07
N ALA A 71 8.91 7.41 -14.90
CA ALA A 71 8.06 7.42 -13.70
C ALA A 71 8.83 7.04 -12.43
N GLN A 72 8.57 7.76 -11.33
CA GLN A 72 9.18 7.46 -10.03
C GLN A 72 8.39 6.40 -9.26
N ILE A 73 9.08 5.36 -8.80
CA ILE A 73 8.52 4.39 -7.85
C ILE A 73 8.71 4.95 -6.45
N VAL A 74 7.61 5.36 -5.81
CA VAL A 74 7.58 5.93 -4.47
C VAL A 74 6.88 4.97 -3.48
N PRO A 75 7.14 5.07 -2.16
CA PRO A 75 6.40 4.31 -1.15
C PRO A 75 4.90 4.64 -1.21
N GLY A 76 4.07 3.64 -1.50
CA GLY A 76 2.64 3.86 -1.73
C GLY A 76 1.92 4.46 -0.51
N TYR A 77 2.28 4.05 0.71
CA TYR A 77 1.71 4.60 1.94
C TYR A 77 1.97 6.11 2.04
N GLU A 78 3.23 6.55 1.95
CA GLU A 78 3.59 7.97 2.03
C GLU A 78 2.91 8.81 0.94
N LEU A 79 2.80 8.30 -0.29
CA LEU A 79 2.10 8.97 -1.38
C LEU A 79 0.63 9.27 -1.00
N VAL A 80 -0.12 8.26 -0.56
CA VAL A 80 -1.53 8.45 -0.22
C VAL A 80 -1.71 9.16 1.12
N LYS A 81 -0.81 8.94 2.10
CA LYS A 81 -0.76 9.65 3.39
C LYS A 81 -0.76 11.17 3.17
N ASN A 82 0.12 11.63 2.28
CA ASN A 82 0.20 13.03 1.90
C ASN A 82 -1.04 13.48 1.10
N TRP A 83 -1.49 12.70 0.12
CA TRP A 83 -2.65 13.03 -0.71
C TRP A 83 -3.95 13.23 0.10
N ILE A 84 -4.23 12.37 1.09
CA ILE A 84 -5.44 12.46 1.91
C ILE A 84 -5.27 13.38 3.14
N GLY A 85 -4.11 14.04 3.31
CA GLY A 85 -3.79 14.87 4.45
C GLY A 85 -3.81 14.11 5.78
N LEU A 86 -3.31 12.87 5.81
CA LEU A 86 -3.43 11.97 6.95
C LEU A 86 -2.62 12.42 8.17
N ASN A 87 -1.46 13.08 7.98
CA ASN A 87 -0.64 13.61 9.09
C ASN A 87 -1.48 14.52 10.01
N ALA A 88 -2.12 15.55 9.43
CA ALA A 88 -2.97 16.48 10.18
C ALA A 88 -4.23 15.83 10.79
N LYS A 89 -4.64 14.64 10.32
CA LYS A 89 -5.70 13.83 10.95
C LYS A 89 -5.16 13.02 12.13
N LEU A 90 -3.98 12.41 11.98
CA LEU A 90 -3.28 11.67 13.03
C LEU A 90 -2.88 12.58 14.20
N ASP A 91 -2.32 13.76 13.92
CA ASP A 91 -1.95 14.76 14.94
C ASP A 91 -3.13 15.05 15.88
N ARG A 92 -4.32 15.22 15.29
CA ARG A 92 -5.59 15.55 15.95
C ARG A 92 -6.40 14.35 16.44
N ALA A 93 -5.90 13.13 16.25
CA ALA A 93 -6.54 11.91 16.70
C ALA A 93 -6.03 11.51 18.08
N ASP A 94 -6.95 11.07 18.93
CA ASP A 94 -6.66 10.42 20.22
C ASP A 94 -6.61 8.89 20.04
N ILE A 95 -7.49 8.40 19.17
CA ILE A 95 -7.69 6.99 18.81
C ILE A 95 -7.57 6.83 17.29
N VAL A 96 -6.88 5.79 16.86
CA VAL A 96 -6.81 5.35 15.45
C VAL A 96 -7.43 3.97 15.32
N ILE A 97 -8.30 3.82 14.33
CA ILE A 97 -8.90 2.53 13.95
C ILE A 97 -8.52 2.23 12.51
N THR A 98 -8.01 1.02 12.26
CA THR A 98 -7.60 0.54 10.92
C THR A 98 -7.99 -0.93 10.74
N GLY A 99 -7.83 -1.47 9.53
CA GLY A 99 -8.18 -2.87 9.25
C GLY A 99 -7.81 -3.33 7.84
N GLU A 100 -7.73 -4.66 7.68
CA GLU A 100 -7.57 -5.33 6.38
C GLU A 100 -8.10 -6.78 6.42
N GLY A 101 -8.12 -7.48 5.29
CA GLY A 101 -8.60 -8.87 5.22
C GLY A 101 -7.79 -9.85 6.06
N ARG A 102 -6.47 -9.66 6.19
CA ARG A 102 -5.59 -10.45 7.05
C ARG A 102 -4.43 -9.61 7.56
N PHE A 103 -4.31 -9.44 8.87
CA PHE A 103 -3.22 -8.68 9.48
C PHE A 103 -2.17 -9.64 10.05
N ASP A 104 -0.95 -9.59 9.52
CA ASP A 104 0.18 -10.43 9.91
C ASP A 104 1.52 -9.70 9.70
N ALA A 105 2.65 -10.35 9.99
CA ALA A 105 3.97 -9.74 9.82
C ALA A 105 4.28 -9.18 8.40
N SER A 106 3.52 -9.56 7.36
CA SER A 106 3.63 -8.93 6.03
C SER A 106 2.94 -7.57 5.94
N SER A 107 1.94 -7.30 6.77
CA SER A 107 1.24 -6.01 6.83
C SER A 107 2.13 -4.89 7.32
N LEU A 108 3.01 -5.20 8.28
CA LEU A 108 3.98 -4.29 8.86
C LEU A 108 5.11 -3.89 7.89
N GLN A 109 5.24 -4.58 6.75
CA GLN A 109 6.27 -4.32 5.72
C GLN A 109 5.87 -3.21 4.74
N GLY A 110 5.11 -2.21 5.20
CA GLY A 110 4.73 -1.04 4.40
C GLY A 110 3.40 -1.16 3.63
N LYS A 111 2.51 -2.10 3.98
CA LYS A 111 1.10 -2.01 3.53
C LYS A 111 0.42 -0.84 4.25
N GLY A 112 -0.55 -0.20 3.61
CA GLY A 112 -1.25 0.98 4.17
C GLY A 112 -1.76 0.80 5.61
N PRO A 113 -2.54 -0.26 5.92
CA PRO A 113 -3.06 -0.50 7.27
C PRO A 113 -1.99 -0.75 8.34
N GLY A 114 -0.93 -1.51 8.00
CA GLY A 114 0.18 -1.79 8.91
C GLY A 114 1.15 -0.62 9.10
N ALA A 115 1.39 0.17 8.05
CA ALA A 115 2.16 1.40 8.14
C ALA A 115 1.44 2.45 9.01
N LEU A 116 0.12 2.61 8.82
CA LEU A 116 -0.72 3.44 9.69
C LEU A 116 -0.71 2.97 11.15
N ALA A 117 -0.78 1.65 11.38
CA ALA A 117 -0.68 1.07 12.72
C ALA A 117 0.66 1.42 13.41
N LEU A 118 1.79 1.20 12.72
CA LEU A 118 3.12 1.53 13.24
C LEU A 118 3.29 3.04 13.49
N GLU A 119 2.83 3.90 12.57
CA GLU A 119 2.89 5.35 12.74
C GLU A 119 1.99 5.83 13.89
N SER A 120 0.85 5.19 14.11
CA SER A 120 -0.04 5.50 15.25
C SER A 120 0.64 5.21 16.59
N ILE A 121 1.28 4.04 16.72
CA ILE A 121 2.04 3.66 17.92
C ILE A 121 3.21 4.62 18.14
N ALA A 122 3.98 4.94 17.09
CA ALA A 122 5.10 5.87 17.17
C ALA A 122 4.70 7.30 17.59
N ASN A 123 3.47 7.72 17.28
CA ASN A 123 2.89 9.00 17.71
C ASN A 123 2.10 8.91 19.03
N GLY A 124 2.23 7.81 19.78
CA GLY A 124 1.58 7.62 21.08
C GLY A 124 0.05 7.57 21.02
N LYS A 125 -0.53 7.19 19.88
CA LYS A 125 -1.98 7.14 19.67
C LYS A 125 -2.54 5.79 20.10
N GLN A 126 -3.73 5.79 20.70
CA GLN A 126 -4.41 4.53 21.04
C GLN A 126 -4.87 3.84 19.74
N LEU A 127 -4.41 2.61 19.50
CA LEU A 127 -4.63 1.88 18.25
C LEU A 127 -5.57 0.69 18.43
N PHE A 128 -6.48 0.54 17.48
CA PHE A 128 -7.30 -0.67 17.28
C PHE A 128 -7.25 -1.13 15.82
N VAL A 129 -6.91 -2.38 15.59
CA VAL A 129 -6.82 -3.02 14.27
C VAL A 129 -7.89 -4.11 14.17
N PHE A 130 -8.91 -3.90 13.33
CA PHE A 130 -9.92 -4.93 13.06
C PHE A 130 -9.60 -5.64 11.75
N ALA A 131 -9.26 -6.93 11.84
CA ALA A 131 -8.81 -7.72 10.70
C ALA A 131 -9.77 -8.87 10.40
N GLY A 132 -9.95 -9.20 9.12
CA GLY A 132 -10.71 -10.38 8.67
C GLY A 132 -10.23 -11.66 9.37
N GLY A 133 -8.92 -11.80 9.51
CA GLY A 133 -8.27 -12.69 10.49
C GLY A 133 -6.87 -12.19 10.84
N LEU A 134 -6.30 -12.74 11.92
CA LEU A 134 -4.92 -12.47 12.33
C LEU A 134 -4.01 -13.62 11.84
N GLY A 135 -2.76 -13.28 11.52
CA GLY A 135 -1.68 -14.25 11.34
C GLY A 135 -0.59 -14.10 12.39
N GLU A 136 0.59 -14.62 12.10
CA GLU A 136 1.73 -14.58 13.03
C GLU A 136 2.25 -13.13 13.20
N LEU A 137 1.93 -12.52 14.34
CA LEU A 137 2.40 -11.19 14.76
C LEU A 137 3.45 -11.26 15.87
N GLU A 138 3.49 -12.35 16.64
CA GLU A 138 4.43 -12.58 17.76
C GLU A 138 5.91 -12.45 17.34
N LYS A 139 6.21 -12.61 16.05
CA LYS A 139 7.55 -12.49 15.46
C LYS A 139 7.96 -11.05 15.09
N SER A 140 7.17 -10.04 15.48
CA SER A 140 7.30 -8.67 14.95
C SER A 140 7.27 -7.55 15.99
N ASP A 141 7.36 -7.87 17.29
CA ASP A 141 7.30 -6.94 18.44
C ASP A 141 6.05 -6.01 18.47
N PHE A 142 5.07 -6.29 17.62
CA PHE A 142 3.86 -5.49 17.47
C PHE A 142 2.86 -5.78 18.60
N PRO A 143 2.23 -4.77 19.24
CA PRO A 143 1.30 -4.98 20.33
C PRO A 143 0.03 -5.70 19.85
N THR A 144 -0.06 -6.99 20.16
CA THR A 144 -1.18 -7.86 19.78
C THR A 144 -2.51 -7.45 20.42
N ASP A 145 -2.47 -6.80 21.59
CA ASP A 145 -3.65 -6.34 22.32
C ASP A 145 -4.43 -5.26 21.56
N SER A 146 -3.76 -4.54 20.65
CA SER A 146 -4.36 -3.60 19.71
C SER A 146 -4.98 -4.27 18.48
N THR A 147 -5.06 -5.61 18.42
CA THR A 147 -5.54 -6.34 17.23
C THR A 147 -6.71 -7.27 17.53
N HIS A 148 -7.69 -7.28 16.64
CA HIS A 148 -8.95 -8.00 16.82
C HIS A 148 -9.34 -8.72 15.52
N ALA A 149 -9.42 -10.06 15.58
CA ALA A 149 -9.99 -10.85 14.50
C ALA A 149 -11.52 -10.70 14.50
N ILE A 150 -12.11 -10.33 13.38
CA ILE A 150 -13.57 -10.23 13.26
C ILE A 150 -14.20 -11.59 12.91
N SER A 151 -13.51 -12.45 12.17
CA SER A 151 -14.03 -13.77 11.80
C SER A 151 -13.75 -14.80 12.90
N PRO A 152 -14.74 -15.62 13.31
CA PRO A 152 -14.53 -16.74 14.20
C PRO A 152 -13.48 -17.73 13.68
N ILE A 153 -12.71 -18.32 14.60
CA ILE A 153 -11.72 -19.35 14.29
C ILE A 153 -12.43 -20.54 13.62
N GLY A 154 -11.88 -21.00 12.49
CA GLY A 154 -12.43 -22.13 11.73
C GLY A 154 -13.60 -21.78 10.79
N MET A 155 -14.10 -20.54 10.76
CA MET A 155 -15.13 -20.13 9.81
C MET A 155 -14.61 -20.21 8.35
N PRO A 156 -15.33 -20.87 7.41
CA PRO A 156 -14.96 -20.89 6.01
C PRO A 156 -14.89 -19.49 5.40
N LEU A 157 -13.91 -19.23 4.52
CA LEU A 157 -13.69 -17.91 3.93
C LEU A 157 -14.94 -17.33 3.23
N ALA A 158 -15.71 -18.16 2.52
CA ALA A 158 -16.94 -17.72 1.86
C ALA A 158 -17.99 -17.20 2.87
N GLU A 159 -18.14 -17.86 4.01
CA GLU A 159 -19.05 -17.46 5.09
C GLU A 159 -18.54 -16.23 5.84
N ALA A 160 -17.22 -16.16 6.07
CA ALA A 160 -16.57 -15.00 6.67
C ALA A 160 -16.75 -13.73 5.83
N LEU A 161 -16.59 -13.83 4.51
CA LEU A 161 -16.85 -12.73 3.56
C LEU A 161 -18.32 -12.31 3.58
N GLN A 162 -19.27 -13.26 3.52
CA GLN A 162 -20.70 -12.97 3.60
C GLN A 162 -21.11 -12.34 4.96
N SER A 163 -20.46 -12.74 6.05
CA SER A 163 -20.77 -12.29 7.41
C SER A 163 -19.95 -11.07 7.86
N THR A 164 -19.05 -10.54 7.02
CA THR A 164 -18.04 -9.52 7.39
C THR A 164 -18.64 -8.34 8.15
N GLY A 165 -19.77 -7.77 7.69
CA GLY A 165 -20.42 -6.64 8.37
C GLY A 165 -20.93 -6.99 9.78
N LYS A 166 -21.60 -8.15 9.94
CA LYS A 166 -22.10 -8.63 11.23
C LYS A 166 -20.99 -9.03 12.20
N ASN A 167 -19.86 -9.47 11.65
CA ASN A 167 -18.67 -9.88 12.38
C ASN A 167 -17.88 -8.66 12.87
N LEU A 168 -17.67 -7.66 12.00
CA LEU A 168 -17.05 -6.38 12.37
C LEU A 168 -17.89 -5.63 13.42
N HIS A 169 -19.22 -5.58 13.26
CA HIS A 169 -20.12 -4.96 14.23
C HIS A 169 -19.95 -5.58 15.63
N ARG A 170 -20.02 -6.91 15.74
CA ARG A 170 -19.82 -7.63 17.01
C ARG A 170 -18.43 -7.44 17.60
N ALA A 171 -17.38 -7.39 16.77
CA ALA A 171 -16.02 -7.13 17.23
C ALA A 171 -15.88 -5.71 17.82
N ILE A 172 -16.49 -4.71 17.17
CA ILE A 172 -16.53 -3.32 17.67
C ILE A 172 -17.32 -3.24 18.98
N GLU A 173 -18.49 -3.87 19.07
CA GLU A 173 -19.26 -3.95 20.32
C GLU A 173 -18.49 -4.64 21.46
N SER A 174 -17.74 -5.71 21.17
CA SER A 174 -16.94 -6.40 22.19
C SER A 174 -15.72 -5.61 22.68
N VAL A 175 -15.23 -4.62 21.90
CA VAL A 175 -14.04 -3.82 22.22
C VAL A 175 -14.42 -2.47 22.85
N PHE A 176 -15.52 -1.85 22.41
CA PHE A 176 -15.95 -0.52 22.85
C PHE A 176 -17.27 -0.49 23.63
N GLY A 177 -18.02 -1.59 23.65
CA GLY A 177 -19.26 -1.69 24.41
C GLY A 177 -19.00 -1.72 25.91
N THR A 178 -19.64 -0.80 26.64
CA THR A 178 -19.80 -0.91 28.09
C THR A 178 -20.74 -2.08 28.40
N GLY A 179 -20.29 -3.01 29.24
CA GLY A 179 -21.17 -3.96 29.92
C GLY A 179 -22.05 -3.30 30.98
#